data_AF-A0A967F5Q1-F1
#
_entry.id   AF-A0A967F5Q1-F1
#
_cell.length_a   1.000
_cell.length_b   1.000
_cell.length_c   1.000
_cell.angle_alpha   90.00
_cell.angle_beta   90.00
_cell.angle_gamma   90.00
#
_symmetry.space_group_name_H-M   'P 1'
#
loop_
_entity.id
_entity.type
_entity.pdbx_description
1 polymer ?
#
loop_
_entity_poly.entity_id
_entity_poly.type
_entity_poly.pdbx_seq_one_letter_code
_entity_poly.pdbx_strand_id
1 'polypeptide(L)'
;VESLSAYARQFLSMMEKPDVDHIEGLSPAISIEQKSTSHNPRSTVGTITEIYDYLRLLFARVGTPCCPDHGIPLEAQTITQMVDQILALPAGARVMLLSPVVRSRKGEHAQLFDELRAQGYVRVRVDGAVYGIDEVPDLELRKKHTIEVVVDRFRIREDLKQRLAESLETTLHLSDGLALVSPMDPDGELEEKLFSARYSCVHCDYSLQELEPRMFSFNNPNGACPECDGLGVSQFFDPDRVVSNPGL
;
A
#
# COMPACT_ATOMS: atom_id res chain seq x y z
N VAL A 1 10.22 29.40 33.48
CA VAL A 1 10.34 29.70 32.02
C VAL A 1 11.37 28.78 31.35
N GLU A 2 11.57 27.55 31.83
CA GLU A 2 12.55 26.62 31.25
C GLU A 2 11.92 25.61 30.28
N SER A 3 10.61 25.40 30.36
CA SER A 3 9.84 24.45 29.54
C SER A 3 9.45 24.94 28.14
N LEU A 4 9.79 26.19 27.79
CA LEU A 4 9.44 26.79 26.50
C LEU A 4 10.63 26.78 25.53
N SER A 5 10.35 26.54 24.25
CA SER A 5 11.33 26.55 23.16
C SER A 5 12.01 27.92 23.03
N ALA A 6 13.26 27.93 22.55
CA ALA A 6 14.05 29.15 22.42
C ALA A 6 13.35 30.23 21.56
N TYR A 7 12.60 29.83 20.53
CA TYR A 7 11.79 30.72 19.69
C TYR A 7 10.63 31.36 20.48
N ALA A 8 9.89 30.58 21.27
CA ALA A 8 8.78 31.11 22.07
C ALA A 8 9.23 32.15 23.11
N ARG A 9 10.46 32.01 23.64
CA ARG A 9 11.03 32.97 24.60
C ARG A 9 11.26 34.36 23.99
N GLN A 10 11.55 34.46 22.69
CA GLN A 10 11.76 35.74 22.01
C GLN A 10 10.47 36.59 21.94
N PHE A 11 9.30 35.96 21.89
CA PHE A 11 8.01 36.66 21.80
C PHE A 11 7.41 37.02 23.15
N LEU A 12 7.75 36.28 24.21
CA LEU A 12 7.25 36.55 25.57
C LEU A 12 7.79 37.85 26.17
N SER A 13 8.96 38.31 25.73
CA SER A 13 9.54 39.58 26.16
C SER A 13 8.80 40.81 25.61
N MET A 14 7.95 40.63 24.60
CA MET A 14 7.15 41.70 23.98
C MET A 14 5.75 41.83 24.59
N MET A 15 5.32 40.90 25.44
CA MET A 15 4.01 40.96 26.09
C MET A 15 4.09 41.83 27.35
N GLU A 16 3.11 42.70 27.52
CA GLU A 16 2.99 43.52 28.72
C GLU A 16 2.78 42.61 29.94
N LYS A 17 3.62 42.78 30.96
CA LYS A 17 3.53 41.99 32.18
C LYS A 17 2.33 42.47 32.99
N PRO A 18 1.59 41.57 33.65
CA PRO A 18 0.53 41.96 34.57
C PRO A 18 1.06 42.87 35.68
N ASP A 19 0.28 43.87 36.08
CA ASP A 19 0.61 44.80 37.15
C ASP A 19 0.43 44.14 38.53
N VAL A 20 1.52 43.56 39.03
CA VAL A 20 1.55 42.88 40.33
C VAL A 20 2.95 43.00 40.94
N ASP A 21 3.02 43.40 42.22
CA ASP A 21 4.29 43.59 42.93
C ASP A 21 5.02 42.26 43.20
N HIS A 22 4.28 41.24 43.65
CA HIS A 22 4.83 39.94 43.97
C HIS A 22 3.75 38.87 44.01
N ILE A 23 4.02 37.71 43.40
CA ILE A 23 3.15 36.54 43.48
C ILE A 23 4.00 35.27 43.49
N GLU A 24 3.81 34.44 44.50
CA GLU A 24 4.54 33.18 44.71
C GLU A 24 3.58 31.99 44.78
N GLY A 25 4.10 30.79 44.54
CA GLY A 25 3.32 29.56 44.63
C GLY A 25 2.37 29.31 43.45
N LEU A 26 2.57 29.98 42.31
CA LEU A 26 1.75 29.75 41.12
C LEU A 26 2.07 28.40 40.46
N SER A 27 1.06 27.55 40.39
CA SER A 27 1.04 26.43 39.44
C SER A 27 0.88 26.94 38.01
N PRO A 28 1.34 26.19 36.99
CA PRO A 28 1.04 26.51 35.60
C PRO A 28 -0.46 26.68 35.38
N ALA A 29 -0.88 27.87 34.96
CA ALA A 29 -2.28 28.20 34.76
C ALA A 29 -2.74 27.81 33.34
N ILE A 30 -3.93 27.21 33.24
CA ILE A 30 -4.63 26.94 31.98
C ILE A 30 -5.92 27.76 31.99
N SER A 31 -6.10 28.61 30.99
CA SER A 31 -7.36 29.33 30.79
C SER A 31 -8.30 28.51 29.91
N ILE A 32 -9.54 28.33 30.36
CA ILE A 32 -10.61 27.70 29.58
C ILE A 32 -11.68 28.76 29.35
N GLU A 33 -11.74 29.29 28.13
CA GLU A 33 -12.64 30.36 27.74
C GLU A 33 -13.36 29.99 26.44
N GLN A 34 -14.61 30.45 26.29
CA GLN A 34 -15.34 30.29 25.03
C GLN A 34 -14.95 31.41 24.06
N LYS A 35 -13.82 31.26 23.38
CA LYS A 35 -13.45 32.14 22.26
C LYS A 35 -14.26 31.77 21.01
N SER A 36 -14.59 32.78 20.20
CA SER A 36 -15.21 32.58 18.88
C SER A 36 -14.39 31.58 18.07
N THR A 37 -15.00 30.47 17.67
CA THR A 37 -14.32 29.39 16.94
C THR A 37 -13.79 29.91 15.61
N SER A 38 -12.49 29.71 15.36
CA SER A 38 -11.93 29.87 14.02
C SER A 38 -12.66 28.92 13.06
N HIS A 39 -13.31 29.46 12.04
CA HIS A 39 -13.93 28.66 10.98
C HIS A 39 -12.86 28.17 10.00
N ASN A 40 -12.06 27.19 10.42
CA ASN A 40 -11.25 26.42 9.49
C ASN A 40 -12.10 25.24 8.97
N PRO A 41 -12.42 25.18 7.66
CA PRO A 41 -13.25 24.12 7.10
C PRO A 41 -12.64 22.71 7.25
N ARG A 42 -11.33 22.63 7.52
CA ARG A 42 -10.60 21.39 7.77
C ARG A 42 -10.51 21.00 9.25
N SER A 43 -10.97 21.87 10.16
CA SER A 43 -10.99 21.56 11.59
C SER A 43 -12.32 20.92 11.97
N THR A 44 -12.26 19.67 12.42
CA THR A 44 -13.41 18.93 12.93
C THR A 44 -13.28 18.72 14.44
N VAL A 45 -14.37 18.27 15.07
CA VAL A 45 -14.34 17.83 16.48
C VAL A 45 -13.24 16.78 16.70
N GLY A 46 -13.07 15.85 15.76
CA GLY A 46 -12.06 14.80 15.83
C GLY A 46 -10.62 15.33 15.80
N THR A 47 -10.35 16.38 15.01
CA THR A 47 -9.01 17.01 14.98
C THR A 47 -8.76 17.87 16.21
N ILE A 48 -9.79 18.55 16.73
CA ILE A 48 -9.65 19.43 17.92
C ILE A 48 -9.43 18.61 19.18
N THR A 49 -10.10 17.46 19.28
CA THR A 49 -9.97 16.54 20.43
C THR A 49 -8.83 15.55 20.28
N GLU A 50 -8.07 15.60 19.17
CA GLU A 50 -7.03 14.64 18.79
C GLU A 50 -7.51 13.18 18.63
N ILE A 51 -8.80 12.88 18.84
CA ILE A 51 -9.38 11.54 18.65
C ILE A 51 -9.10 11.04 17.23
N TYR A 52 -9.18 11.93 16.23
CA TYR A 52 -8.90 11.57 14.86
C TYR A 52 -7.45 11.12 14.67
N ASP A 53 -6.50 11.72 15.38
CA ASP A 53 -5.08 11.36 15.29
C ASP A 53 -4.84 9.93 15.81
N TYR A 54 -5.54 9.53 16.87
CA TYR A 54 -5.55 8.15 17.36
C TYR A 54 -6.23 7.19 16.38
N LEU A 55 -7.35 7.60 15.77
CA LEU A 55 -8.01 6.78 14.75
C LEU A 55 -7.09 6.53 13.55
N ARG A 56 -6.36 7.55 13.07
CA ARG A 56 -5.38 7.37 11.99
C ARG A 56 -4.32 6.33 12.36
N LEU A 57 -3.83 6.37 13.59
CA LEU A 57 -2.84 5.41 14.08
C LEU A 57 -3.45 4.00 14.16
N LEU A 58 -4.67 3.88 14.68
CA LEU A 58 -5.40 2.62 14.76
C LEU A 58 -5.57 1.99 13.37
N PHE A 59 -6.12 2.74 12.41
CA PHE A 59 -6.34 2.24 11.04
C PHE A 59 -5.03 1.88 10.33
N ALA A 60 -3.95 2.64 10.54
CA ALA A 60 -2.66 2.31 9.95
C ALA A 60 -2.02 1.05 10.54
N ARG A 61 -2.23 0.78 11.84
CA ARG A 61 -1.54 -0.32 12.53
C ARG A 61 -2.29 -1.64 12.51
N VAL A 62 -3.61 -1.62 12.60
CA VAL A 62 -4.44 -2.83 12.69
C VAL A 62 -5.52 -2.91 11.61
N GLY A 63 -5.62 -1.90 10.74
CA GLY A 63 -6.54 -1.94 9.62
C GLY A 63 -6.09 -2.96 8.58
N THR A 64 -7.03 -3.80 8.13
CA THR A 64 -6.83 -4.67 6.98
C THR A 64 -7.27 -3.91 5.72
N PRO A 65 -6.34 -3.55 4.82
CA PRO A 65 -6.70 -2.88 3.57
C PRO A 65 -7.46 -3.85 2.68
N CYS A 66 -8.46 -3.35 1.94
CA CYS A 66 -9.24 -4.14 1.00
C CYS A 66 -9.16 -3.53 -0.41
N CYS A 67 -9.28 -4.37 -1.43
CA CYS A 67 -9.46 -3.90 -2.80
C CYS A 67 -10.81 -3.16 -2.93
N PRO A 68 -10.84 -1.92 -3.45
CA PRO A 68 -12.10 -1.18 -3.61
C PRO A 68 -13.07 -1.84 -4.61
N ASP A 69 -12.54 -2.52 -5.64
CA ASP A 69 -13.36 -3.14 -6.69
C ASP A 69 -13.85 -4.54 -6.31
N HIS A 70 -13.02 -5.32 -5.61
CA HIS A 70 -13.28 -6.75 -5.34
C HIS A 70 -13.62 -7.04 -3.87
N GLY A 71 -13.36 -6.11 -2.94
CA GLY A 71 -13.62 -6.27 -1.51
C GLY A 71 -12.73 -7.28 -0.79
N ILE A 72 -11.73 -7.86 -1.46
CA ILE A 72 -10.84 -8.85 -0.87
C ILE A 72 -9.76 -8.18 0.01
N PRO A 73 -9.31 -8.84 1.10
CA PRO A 73 -8.17 -8.38 1.89
C PRO A 73 -6.92 -8.30 1.01
N LEU A 74 -6.18 -7.22 1.17
CA LEU A 74 -4.83 -7.08 0.63
C LEU A 74 -3.88 -7.48 1.75
N GLU A 75 -3.08 -8.50 1.51
CA GLU A 75 -2.10 -8.99 2.47
C GLU A 75 -0.70 -8.76 1.91
N ALA A 76 0.10 -8.00 2.65
CA ALA A 76 1.53 -7.92 2.43
C ALA A 76 2.21 -8.94 3.34
N GLN A 77 3.11 -9.74 2.79
CA GLN A 77 3.87 -10.74 3.53
C GLN A 77 5.35 -10.42 3.45
N THR A 78 6.07 -10.71 4.52
CA THR A 78 7.54 -10.61 4.52
C THR A 78 8.16 -11.83 3.84
N ILE A 79 9.37 -11.70 3.31
CA ILE A 79 10.11 -12.82 2.71
C ILE A 79 10.19 -13.99 3.69
N THR A 80 10.44 -13.73 4.98
CA THR A 80 10.47 -14.77 6.03
C THR A 80 9.14 -15.52 6.14
N GLN A 81 8.00 -14.82 6.14
CA GLN A 81 6.67 -15.45 6.17
C GLN A 81 6.39 -16.28 4.92
N MET A 82 6.80 -15.79 3.74
CA MET A 82 6.67 -16.53 2.48
C MET A 82 7.52 -17.82 2.51
N VAL A 83 8.78 -17.72 2.96
CA VAL A 83 9.69 -18.85 3.12
C VAL A 83 9.10 -19.90 4.05
N ASP A 84 8.61 -19.49 5.22
CA ASP A 84 8.04 -20.41 6.20
C ASP A 84 6.77 -21.10 5.66
N GLN A 85 5.92 -20.37 4.91
CA GLN A 85 4.73 -20.96 4.25
C GLN A 85 5.06 -21.94 3.13
N ILE A 86 6.12 -21.68 2.35
CA ILE A 86 6.59 -22.60 1.30
C ILE A 86 7.23 -23.84 1.92
N LEU A 87 8.00 -23.70 3.01
CA LEU A 87 8.59 -24.84 3.72
C LEU A 87 7.54 -25.71 4.44
N ALA A 88 6.35 -25.17 4.73
CA ALA A 88 5.24 -25.91 5.31
C ALA A 88 4.47 -26.80 4.31
N LEU A 89 4.77 -26.71 3.01
CA LEU A 89 4.22 -27.59 1.98
C LEU A 89 4.79 -29.03 2.12
N PRO A 90 4.15 -30.05 1.52
CA PRO A 90 4.58 -31.45 1.65
C PRO A 90 6.06 -31.66 1.29
N ALA A 91 6.80 -32.33 2.18
CA ALA A 91 8.21 -32.61 1.98
C ALA A 91 8.44 -33.42 0.68
N GLY A 92 9.44 -33.02 -0.10
CA GLY A 92 9.77 -33.66 -1.38
C GLY A 92 8.93 -33.20 -2.58
N ALA A 93 7.90 -32.36 -2.38
CA ALA A 93 7.15 -31.76 -3.48
C ALA A 93 8.08 -30.98 -4.42
N ARG A 94 7.85 -31.09 -5.73
CA ARG A 94 8.56 -30.32 -6.76
C ARG A 94 7.77 -29.07 -7.08
N VAL A 95 8.36 -27.92 -6.82
CA VAL A 95 7.73 -26.62 -7.08
C VAL A 95 8.67 -25.72 -7.89
N MET A 96 8.07 -24.79 -8.62
CA MET A 96 8.76 -23.72 -9.31
C MET A 96 8.31 -22.37 -8.74
N LEU A 97 9.27 -21.48 -8.56
CA LEU A 97 9.05 -20.10 -8.16
C LEU A 97 9.02 -19.23 -9.41
N LEU A 98 7.92 -18.51 -9.57
CA LEU A 98 7.56 -17.74 -10.74
C LEU A 98 7.41 -16.27 -10.38
N SER A 99 7.93 -15.39 -11.22
CA SER A 99 7.73 -13.95 -11.10
C SER A 99 6.73 -13.47 -12.17
N PRO A 100 5.50 -13.07 -11.82
CA PRO A 100 4.49 -12.64 -12.78
C PRO A 100 4.76 -11.23 -13.31
N VAL A 101 5.60 -11.12 -14.33
CA VAL A 101 6.01 -9.84 -14.93
C VAL A 101 4.91 -9.18 -15.78
N VAL A 102 4.01 -9.98 -16.38
CA VAL A 102 2.85 -9.49 -17.14
C VAL A 102 1.63 -10.30 -16.77
N ARG A 103 0.51 -9.63 -16.47
CA ARG A 103 -0.75 -10.28 -16.08
C ARG A 103 -1.90 -9.75 -16.92
N SER A 104 -2.48 -10.61 -17.77
CA SER A 104 -3.68 -10.28 -18.57
C SER A 104 -3.59 -8.96 -19.38
N ARG A 105 -2.39 -8.61 -19.88
CA ARG A 105 -2.17 -7.42 -20.71
C ARG A 105 -2.08 -7.79 -22.18
N LYS A 106 -2.49 -6.85 -23.05
CA LYS A 106 -2.40 -7.03 -24.50
C LYS A 106 -1.04 -6.58 -25.01
N GLY A 107 -0.43 -7.34 -25.90
CA GLY A 107 0.84 -6.99 -26.53
C GLY A 107 1.66 -8.20 -26.93
N GLU A 108 2.64 -7.97 -27.81
CA GLU A 108 3.56 -9.03 -28.25
C GLU A 108 4.73 -9.23 -27.26
N HIS A 109 5.00 -8.23 -26.42
CA HIS A 109 6.02 -8.26 -25.36
C HIS A 109 7.44 -8.67 -25.81
N ALA A 110 7.80 -8.52 -27.08
CA ALA A 110 9.13 -8.90 -27.60
C ALA A 110 10.30 -8.24 -26.84
N GLN A 111 10.21 -6.94 -26.55
CA GLN A 111 11.23 -6.20 -25.79
C GLN A 111 11.44 -6.79 -24.38
N LEU A 112 10.37 -7.25 -23.73
CA LEU A 112 10.45 -7.87 -22.41
C LEU A 112 11.25 -9.18 -22.47
N PHE A 113 11.04 -10.01 -23.50
CA PHE A 113 11.81 -11.25 -23.66
C PHE A 113 13.29 -10.99 -23.92
N ASP A 114 13.63 -9.95 -24.69
CA ASP A 114 15.03 -9.56 -24.91
C ASP A 114 15.69 -9.05 -23.62
N GLU A 115 14.99 -8.25 -22.82
CA GLU A 115 15.47 -7.78 -21.51
C GLU A 115 15.72 -8.95 -20.54
N LEU A 116 14.78 -9.90 -20.49
CA LEU A 116 14.90 -11.10 -19.64
C LEU A 116 16.05 -12.00 -20.11
N ARG A 117 16.27 -12.12 -21.43
CA ARG A 117 17.41 -12.85 -21.99
C ARG A 117 18.73 -12.18 -21.61
N ALA A 118 18.80 -10.85 -21.69
CA ALA A 118 19.98 -10.08 -21.29
C ALA A 118 20.31 -10.23 -19.79
N GLN A 119 19.29 -10.43 -18.95
CA GLN A 119 19.43 -10.73 -17.52
C GLN A 119 19.78 -12.19 -17.23
N GLY A 120 19.78 -13.08 -18.24
CA GLY A 120 20.19 -14.48 -18.13
C GLY A 120 19.08 -15.46 -17.75
N TYR A 121 17.81 -15.06 -17.83
CA TYR A 121 16.70 -15.99 -17.61
C TYR A 121 16.52 -16.94 -18.80
N VAL A 122 16.35 -18.23 -18.51
CA VAL A 122 16.31 -19.30 -19.53
C VAL A 122 14.90 -19.81 -19.80
N ARG A 123 13.99 -19.68 -18.83
CA ARG A 123 12.64 -20.24 -18.90
C ARG A 123 11.59 -19.22 -18.50
N VAL A 124 10.46 -19.26 -19.20
CA VAL A 124 9.30 -18.43 -18.96
C VAL A 124 8.04 -19.29 -19.08
N ARG A 125 7.00 -18.96 -18.33
CA ARG A 125 5.66 -19.51 -18.47
C ARG A 125 4.77 -18.46 -19.11
N VAL A 126 4.23 -18.79 -20.27
CA VAL A 126 3.36 -17.91 -21.06
C VAL A 126 2.01 -18.60 -21.20
N ASP A 127 0.95 -17.92 -20.76
CA ASP A 127 -0.43 -18.41 -20.81
C ASP A 127 -0.58 -19.84 -20.25
N GLY A 128 0.17 -20.14 -19.19
CA GLY A 128 0.17 -21.43 -18.48
C GLY A 128 1.14 -22.49 -19.04
N ALA A 129 1.73 -22.29 -20.22
CA ALA A 129 2.70 -23.22 -20.81
C ALA A 129 4.14 -22.74 -20.58
N VAL A 130 5.02 -23.66 -20.16
CA VAL A 130 6.44 -23.36 -19.90
C VAL A 130 7.25 -23.53 -21.18
N TYR A 131 7.96 -22.48 -21.57
CA TYR A 131 8.84 -22.44 -22.74
C TYR A 131 10.29 -22.14 -22.32
N GLY A 132 11.25 -22.59 -23.12
CA GLY A 132 12.55 -21.94 -23.14
C GLY A 132 12.40 -20.54 -23.71
N ILE A 133 13.14 -19.55 -23.19
CA ILE A 133 12.98 -18.14 -23.60
C ILE A 133 13.20 -17.92 -25.10
N ASP A 134 13.98 -18.79 -25.75
CA ASP A 134 14.25 -18.76 -27.20
C ASP A 134 13.24 -19.54 -28.03
N GLU A 135 12.37 -20.32 -27.38
CA GLU A 135 11.34 -21.16 -28.00
C GLU A 135 9.92 -20.62 -27.76
N VAL A 136 9.81 -19.39 -27.24
CA VAL A 136 8.52 -18.74 -27.00
C VAL A 136 7.88 -18.42 -28.35
N PRO A 137 6.62 -18.84 -28.60
CA PRO A 137 5.92 -18.47 -29.82
C PRO A 137 5.61 -16.97 -29.85
N ASP A 138 5.53 -16.39 -31.05
CA ASP A 138 5.12 -15.00 -31.23
C ASP A 138 3.72 -14.77 -30.63
N LEU A 139 3.63 -13.80 -29.71
CA LEU A 139 2.38 -13.45 -29.04
C LEU A 139 1.53 -12.53 -29.91
N GLU A 140 0.21 -12.61 -29.77
CA GLU A 140 -0.71 -11.83 -30.59
C GLU A 140 -0.99 -10.46 -29.95
N LEU A 141 -0.70 -9.37 -30.67
CA LEU A 141 -0.90 -7.99 -30.19
C LEU A 141 -2.28 -7.69 -29.58
N ARG A 142 -3.35 -8.34 -30.08
CA ARG A 142 -4.74 -8.07 -29.66
C ARG A 142 -5.25 -8.97 -28.54
N LYS A 143 -4.53 -10.04 -28.18
CA LYS A 143 -4.92 -10.96 -27.11
C LYS A 143 -4.26 -10.56 -25.80
N LYS A 144 -4.94 -10.91 -24.70
CA LYS A 144 -4.38 -10.74 -23.36
C LYS A 144 -3.47 -11.92 -23.07
N HIS A 145 -2.27 -11.64 -22.62
CA HIS A 145 -1.26 -12.63 -22.27
C HIS A 145 -0.86 -12.49 -20.79
N THR A 146 -0.47 -13.60 -20.19
CA THR A 146 0.17 -13.68 -18.88
C THR A 146 1.55 -14.28 -19.03
N ILE A 147 2.58 -13.55 -18.58
CA ILE A 147 3.99 -13.92 -18.72
C ILE A 147 4.61 -13.95 -17.33
N GLU A 148 5.19 -15.08 -16.99
CA GLU A 148 5.78 -15.36 -15.69
C GLU A 148 7.20 -15.91 -15.88
N VAL A 149 8.18 -15.31 -15.23
CA VAL A 149 9.58 -15.74 -15.33
C VAL A 149 9.85 -16.86 -14.35
N VAL A 150 10.46 -17.96 -14.79
CA VAL A 150 10.86 -19.05 -13.89
C VAL A 150 12.18 -18.66 -13.23
N VAL A 151 12.13 -18.30 -11.94
CA VAL A 151 13.31 -17.83 -11.18
C VAL A 151 14.06 -19.00 -10.56
N ASP A 152 13.35 -19.90 -9.87
CA ASP A 152 13.97 -21.10 -9.28
C ASP A 152 13.05 -22.32 -9.39
N ARG A 153 13.65 -23.51 -9.32
CA ARG A 153 12.96 -24.81 -9.29
C ARG A 153 13.65 -25.68 -8.25
N PHE A 154 12.86 -26.20 -7.31
CA PHE A 154 13.41 -26.92 -6.17
C PHE A 154 12.47 -27.99 -5.65
N ARG A 155 13.03 -28.87 -4.82
CA ARG A 155 12.27 -29.81 -4.00
C ARG A 155 12.23 -29.30 -2.57
N ILE A 156 11.08 -29.42 -1.92
CA ILE A 156 10.88 -28.90 -0.57
C ILE A 156 11.64 -29.75 0.43
N ARG A 157 12.60 -29.10 1.12
CA ARG A 157 13.50 -29.65 2.13
C ARG A 157 13.86 -28.56 3.14
N GLU A 158 14.18 -28.94 4.38
CA GLU A 158 14.46 -27.98 5.46
C GLU A 158 15.74 -27.16 5.24
N ASP A 159 16.71 -27.69 4.50
CA ASP A 159 18.00 -27.03 4.20
C ASP A 159 17.89 -25.89 3.17
N LEU A 160 16.72 -25.70 2.54
CA LEU A 160 16.53 -24.76 1.44
C LEU A 160 16.33 -23.31 1.91
N LYS A 161 16.20 -23.05 3.22
CA LYS A 161 15.73 -21.77 3.76
C LYS A 161 16.46 -20.53 3.19
N GLN A 162 17.80 -20.55 3.18
CA GLN A 162 18.60 -19.42 2.70
C GLN A 162 18.45 -19.20 1.19
N ARG A 163 18.60 -20.25 0.38
CA ARG A 163 18.44 -20.17 -1.08
C ARG A 163 17.04 -19.70 -1.47
N LEU A 164 16.01 -20.16 -0.77
CA LEU A 164 14.64 -19.77 -1.03
C LEU A 164 14.41 -18.28 -0.75
N ALA A 165 15.00 -17.74 0.33
CA ALA A 165 14.93 -16.32 0.63
C ALA A 165 15.57 -15.46 -0.48
N GLU A 166 16.77 -15.82 -0.94
CA GLU A 166 17.47 -15.14 -2.04
C GLU A 166 16.68 -15.21 -3.37
N SER A 167 16.08 -16.37 -3.65
CA SER A 167 15.25 -16.57 -4.84
C SER A 167 13.95 -15.77 -4.77
N LEU A 168 13.31 -15.69 -3.61
CA LEU A 168 12.12 -14.87 -3.39
C LEU A 168 12.44 -13.39 -3.54
N GLU A 169 13.55 -12.91 -2.99
CA GLU A 169 13.98 -11.51 -3.15
C GLU A 169 14.14 -11.14 -4.63
N THR A 170 14.80 -12.02 -5.39
CA THR A 170 14.94 -11.86 -6.86
C THR A 170 13.58 -11.88 -7.57
N THR A 171 12.70 -12.81 -7.18
CA THR A 171 11.35 -12.97 -7.76
C THR A 171 10.49 -11.73 -7.54
N LEU A 172 10.48 -11.22 -6.31
CA LEU A 172 9.71 -10.04 -5.93
C LEU A 172 10.25 -8.79 -6.65
N HIS A 173 11.57 -8.67 -6.82
CA HIS A 173 12.17 -7.53 -7.52
C HIS A 173 11.76 -7.48 -9.01
N LEU A 174 11.58 -8.63 -9.67
CA LEU A 174 11.21 -8.70 -11.09
C LEU A 174 9.76 -8.29 -11.38
N SER A 175 8.82 -8.58 -10.48
CA SER A 175 7.37 -8.36 -10.70
C SER A 175 6.77 -7.35 -9.73
N ASP A 176 7.60 -6.43 -9.25
CA ASP A 176 7.18 -5.31 -8.39
C ASP A 176 6.47 -5.75 -7.09
N GLY A 177 6.94 -6.85 -6.51
CA GLY A 177 6.50 -7.37 -5.22
C GLY A 177 5.56 -8.57 -5.29
N LEU A 178 5.48 -9.30 -6.40
CA LEU A 178 4.70 -10.54 -6.51
C LEU A 178 5.60 -11.78 -6.64
N ALA A 179 5.13 -12.91 -6.14
CA ALA A 179 5.79 -14.20 -6.31
C ALA A 179 4.75 -15.30 -6.37
N LEU A 180 4.81 -16.17 -7.37
CA LEU A 180 3.88 -17.27 -7.55
C LEU A 180 4.63 -18.59 -7.39
N VAL A 181 4.12 -19.48 -6.54
CA VAL A 181 4.64 -20.83 -6.38
C VAL A 181 3.70 -21.79 -7.06
N SER A 182 4.19 -22.48 -8.09
CA SER A 182 3.44 -23.48 -8.84
C SER A 182 4.03 -24.87 -8.62
N PRO A 183 3.22 -25.91 -8.43
CA PRO A 183 3.69 -27.29 -8.52
C PRO A 183 4.23 -27.58 -9.93
N MET A 184 5.20 -28.48 -10.02
CA MET A 184 5.71 -28.98 -11.32
C MET A 184 4.98 -30.24 -11.78
N ASP A 185 4.31 -30.93 -10.86
CA ASP A 185 3.62 -32.19 -11.13
C ASP A 185 2.12 -31.93 -11.31
N PRO A 186 1.55 -32.09 -12.52
CA PRO A 186 0.16 -31.75 -12.83
C PRO A 186 -0.88 -32.66 -12.15
N ASP A 187 -0.48 -33.85 -11.70
CA ASP A 187 -1.33 -34.81 -10.98
C ASP A 187 -1.27 -34.65 -9.44
N GLY A 188 -0.57 -33.64 -8.94
CA GLY A 188 -0.44 -33.38 -7.51
C GLY A 188 -1.63 -32.63 -6.92
N GLU A 189 -1.95 -32.88 -5.65
CA GLU A 189 -2.99 -32.15 -4.89
C GLU A 189 -2.58 -30.71 -4.51
N LEU A 190 -1.39 -30.26 -4.92
CA LEU A 190 -0.88 -28.93 -4.59
C LEU A 190 -1.47 -27.88 -5.52
N GLU A 191 -2.12 -26.87 -4.95
CA GLU A 191 -2.58 -25.69 -5.70
C GLU A 191 -1.47 -24.64 -5.82
N GLU A 192 -1.59 -23.77 -6.84
CA GLU A 192 -0.71 -22.61 -6.96
C GLU A 192 -0.95 -21.62 -5.80
N LYS A 193 0.14 -21.06 -5.27
CA LYS A 193 0.08 -20.04 -4.20
C LYS A 193 0.72 -18.75 -4.65
N LEU A 194 -0.06 -17.67 -4.66
CA LEU A 194 0.42 -16.32 -4.93
C LEU A 194 0.79 -15.64 -3.61
N PHE A 195 1.98 -15.05 -3.58
CA PHE A 195 2.51 -14.24 -2.50
C PHE A 195 2.70 -12.81 -2.99
N SER A 196 2.49 -11.85 -2.08
CA SER A 196 2.69 -10.44 -2.35
C SER A 196 3.48 -9.80 -1.21
N ALA A 197 4.59 -9.12 -1.53
CA ALA A 197 5.34 -8.28 -0.60
C ALA A 197 4.70 -6.87 -0.46
N ARG A 198 3.70 -6.57 -1.29
CA ARG A 198 2.91 -5.34 -1.23
C ARG A 198 1.45 -5.63 -0.90
N TYR A 199 0.68 -4.61 -0.53
CA TYR A 199 -0.77 -4.75 -0.40
C TYR A 199 -1.41 -4.74 -1.79
N SER A 200 -1.32 -5.84 -2.54
CA SER A 200 -1.79 -5.91 -3.93
C SER A 200 -2.96 -6.87 -4.11
N CYS A 201 -3.87 -6.53 -5.03
CA CYS A 201 -5.03 -7.33 -5.34
C CYS A 201 -4.65 -8.50 -6.27
N VAL A 202 -5.21 -9.68 -6.04
CA VAL A 202 -4.97 -10.84 -6.90
C VAL A 202 -5.76 -10.80 -8.21
N HIS A 203 -6.81 -9.98 -8.31
CA HIS A 203 -7.70 -9.93 -9.49
C HIS A 203 -7.49 -8.70 -10.38
N CYS A 204 -6.89 -7.63 -9.86
CA CYS A 204 -6.63 -6.40 -10.61
C CYS A 204 -5.29 -5.77 -10.24
N ASP A 205 -4.91 -4.72 -10.97
CA ASP A 205 -3.64 -4.00 -10.78
C ASP A 205 -3.69 -3.04 -9.57
N TYR A 206 -4.71 -3.11 -8.71
CA TYR A 206 -4.79 -2.27 -7.50
C TYR A 206 -3.75 -2.73 -6.48
N SER A 207 -2.88 -1.80 -6.08
CA SER A 207 -1.91 -2.02 -5.02
C SER A 207 -1.80 -0.79 -4.13
N LEU A 208 -1.62 -1.05 -2.84
CA LEU A 208 -1.30 -0.05 -1.83
C LEU A 208 0.14 -0.23 -1.36
N GLN A 209 0.76 0.90 -1.03
CA GLN A 209 1.99 0.92 -0.26
C GLN A 209 1.69 0.59 1.21
N GLU A 210 2.73 0.50 2.04
CA GLU A 210 2.58 0.29 3.47
C GLU A 210 1.61 1.32 4.09
N LEU A 211 0.70 0.85 4.94
CA LEU A 211 -0.29 1.72 5.57
C LEU A 211 0.37 2.63 6.59
N GLU A 212 0.37 3.93 6.29
CA GLU A 212 0.90 4.96 7.18
C GLU A 212 -0.21 5.87 7.71
N PRO A 213 -0.10 6.38 8.95
CA PRO A 213 -1.13 7.26 9.54
C PRO A 213 -1.48 8.48 8.68
N ARG A 214 -0.53 8.99 7.88
CA ARG A 214 -0.75 10.15 6.99
C ARG A 214 -1.73 9.87 5.85
N MET A 215 -1.86 8.61 5.43
CA MET A 215 -2.83 8.19 4.40
C MET A 215 -4.28 8.32 4.89
N PHE A 216 -4.48 8.33 6.21
CA PHE A 216 -5.78 8.53 6.83
C PHE A 216 -6.00 9.99 7.24
N SER A 217 -5.22 10.94 6.73
CA SER A 217 -5.41 12.36 7.02
C SER A 217 -5.95 13.08 5.80
N PHE A 218 -7.18 13.59 5.87
CA PHE A 218 -7.74 14.47 4.83
C PHE A 218 -7.04 15.84 4.75
N ASN A 219 -6.13 16.14 5.69
CA ASN A 219 -5.27 17.32 5.65
C ASN A 219 -3.92 17.07 4.95
N ASN A 220 -3.62 15.82 4.59
CA ASN A 220 -2.43 15.44 3.86
C ASN A 220 -2.81 15.05 2.43
N PRO A 221 -2.11 15.52 1.38
CA PRO A 221 -2.40 15.13 0.00
C PRO A 221 -2.46 13.61 -0.24
N ASN A 222 -1.72 12.81 0.54
CA ASN A 222 -1.73 11.35 0.43
C ASN A 222 -3.03 10.69 0.93
N GLY A 223 -3.82 11.38 1.75
CA GLY A 223 -5.09 10.89 2.31
C GLY A 223 -6.30 11.76 1.97
N ALA A 224 -6.07 12.92 1.35
CA ALA A 224 -7.11 13.82 0.92
C ALA A 224 -7.79 13.30 -0.35
N CYS A 225 -9.12 13.40 -0.38
CA CYS A 225 -9.87 13.12 -1.59
C CYS A 225 -9.43 14.11 -2.69
N PRO A 226 -9.04 13.65 -3.89
CA PRO A 226 -8.52 14.52 -4.94
C PRO A 226 -9.59 15.44 -5.54
N GLU A 227 -10.88 15.07 -5.45
CA GLU A 227 -11.98 15.87 -6.02
C GLU A 227 -12.30 17.10 -5.17
N CYS A 228 -12.24 16.97 -3.84
CA CYS A 228 -12.57 18.05 -2.90
C CYS A 228 -11.36 18.55 -2.09
N ASP A 229 -10.16 18.08 -2.42
CA ASP A 229 -8.91 18.34 -1.69
C ASP A 229 -9.03 18.06 -0.18
N GLY A 230 -9.81 17.05 0.20
CA GLY A 230 -10.05 16.70 1.61
C GLY A 230 -10.97 17.66 2.38
N LEU A 231 -11.67 18.58 1.72
CA LEU A 231 -12.68 19.44 2.34
C LEU A 231 -14.00 18.69 2.65
N GLY A 232 -14.28 17.60 1.93
CA GLY A 232 -15.51 16.83 2.10
C GLY A 232 -16.78 17.52 1.58
N VAL A 233 -16.64 18.69 0.96
CA VAL A 233 -17.74 19.47 0.38
C VAL A 233 -17.37 19.94 -1.02
N SER A 234 -18.35 19.94 -1.93
CA SER A 234 -18.25 20.57 -3.25
C SER A 234 -19.28 21.69 -3.34
N GLN A 235 -18.89 22.81 -3.94
CA GLN A 235 -19.82 23.91 -4.20
C GLN A 235 -20.53 23.64 -5.52
N PHE A 236 -21.86 23.62 -5.48
CA PHE A 236 -22.69 23.52 -6.67
C PHE A 236 -23.85 24.51 -6.58
N PHE A 237 -24.43 24.84 -7.73
CA PHE A 237 -25.64 25.64 -7.79
C PHE A 237 -26.84 24.75 -7.50
N ASP A 238 -27.47 24.98 -6.36
CA ASP A 238 -28.72 24.34 -5.99
C ASP A 238 -29.88 24.95 -6.80
N PRO A 239 -30.50 24.22 -7.74
CA PRO A 239 -31.59 24.74 -8.57
C PRO A 239 -32.75 25.31 -7.75
N ASP A 240 -33.03 24.72 -6.58
CA ASP A 240 -34.12 25.14 -5.70
C ASP A 240 -33.82 26.49 -5.02
N ARG A 241 -32.54 26.87 -4.93
CA ARG A 241 -32.11 28.19 -4.43
C ARG A 241 -32.01 29.24 -5.53
N VAL A 242 -31.97 28.82 -6.80
CA VAL A 242 -31.94 29.72 -7.97
C VAL A 242 -33.34 30.26 -8.25
N VAL A 243 -34.35 29.38 -8.24
CA VAL A 243 -35.75 29.76 -8.42
C VAL A 243 -36.43 29.85 -7.07
N SER A 244 -36.33 31.02 -6.45
CA SER A 244 -36.94 31.30 -5.15
C SER A 244 -38.48 31.25 -5.16
N ASN A 245 -39.12 31.18 -6.33
CA ASN A 245 -40.55 31.00 -6.48
C ASN A 245 -40.90 30.12 -7.70
N PRO A 246 -41.12 28.80 -7.54
CA PRO A 246 -41.31 27.85 -8.64
C PRO A 246 -42.56 28.07 -9.51
N GLY A 247 -43.45 28.99 -9.12
CA GLY A 247 -44.75 29.24 -9.77
C GLY A 247 -44.88 30.57 -10.50
N LEU A 248 -43.76 31.29 -10.72
CA LEU A 248 -43.71 32.53 -11.51
C LEU A 248 -43.14 32.28 -12.91
#